data_AF-A0A1H7UVA4-F1
#
_entry.id   AF-A0A1H7UVA4-F1
#
_cell.length_a   1.000
_cell.length_b   1.000
_cell.length_c   1.000
_cell.angle_alpha   90.00
_cell.angle_beta   90.00
_cell.angle_gamma   90.00
#
_symmetry.space_group_name_H-M   'P 1'
#
loop_
_entity.id
_entity.type
_entity.pdbx_description
1 polymer ?
#
loop_
_entity_poly.entity_id
_entity_poly.type
_entity_poly.pdbx_seq_one_letter_code
_entity_poly.pdbx_strand_id
1 'polypeptide(L)'
;MLRPFRGVRFTVEDPAKVTSPPYDLISDADVRTLLDLHPNNVVRLILPCSAEIDSATTSSTIPPQQDAKATTAPATGRPGDAERQTAGQPSRPEGDGEQSWPCAPLTPSGRRPLPATAPLHLRYVQARDTLRAWLEAGVLVPDEEPALYVYEQSGPGTLQRGLIGDVGLRDPADHVILPHEDVMPGPVADRLALMSTTQANLEPIFLLYDGGYGAATRLVDETADNRPPLVEARTEDGLTHRLWAITDPAEIAAINADLHDRQALIADGHHRYATYRVLQRQEQTTHEQPTTSQSPTPPASPAESATPAEPGTSPLRPTADESRPPQSDRQAEGRTSHEGVGTSPTGDNAPPGGSEPGEGGGLTKSGELANSGRRGEDASPQERHRPVAGPWDFGLALLVDSSAYPPVLKAIHRVIPGLPLREAAAKAKGAWRVEDFPDLAQGLAALKDAPDPAFLLAGAEGAHLLTSPDPLQLARAMPADRSDRWNSLNTSILSEFVLPKVWGMQDDEQAVRIVHHDAEAALRVAVSTGGTAVILKPLAVEDVLAVAAGGERVPRKSTSFGPKPRTGLVLRTFAID
;
A
#
# COMPACT_ATOMS: atom_id res chain seq x y z
N MET A 1 11.76 15.01 5.43
CA MET A 1 10.92 13.95 4.82
C MET A 1 9.47 14.41 4.62
N LEU A 2 8.83 14.89 5.68
CA LEU A 2 7.47 15.46 5.65
C LEU A 2 7.52 16.99 5.53
N ARG A 3 6.43 17.60 5.06
CA ARG A 3 6.17 19.04 5.20
C ARG A 3 4.74 19.24 5.73
N PRO A 4 4.45 20.36 6.41
CA PRO A 4 3.08 20.71 6.78
C PRO A 4 2.24 20.96 5.52
N PHE A 5 0.94 20.68 5.61
CA PHE A 5 -0.03 20.89 4.52
C PHE A 5 -1.37 21.36 5.08
N ARG A 6 -2.25 21.90 4.22
CA ARG A 6 -3.59 22.31 4.63
C ARG A 6 -4.52 21.10 4.61
N GLY A 7 -4.71 20.48 5.76
CA GLY A 7 -5.64 19.37 5.92
C GLY A 7 -7.09 19.79 5.68
N VAL A 8 -7.87 18.89 5.09
CA VAL A 8 -9.31 19.01 4.91
C VAL A 8 -10.01 18.01 5.80
N ARG A 9 -10.85 18.47 6.73
CA ARG A 9 -11.45 17.65 7.80
C ARG A 9 -12.97 17.77 7.83
N PHE A 10 -13.63 16.73 8.34
CA PHE A 10 -15.08 16.78 8.57
C PHE A 10 -15.45 17.70 9.72
N THR A 11 -16.59 18.37 9.61
CA THR A 11 -17.20 19.25 10.63
C THR A 11 -18.42 18.62 11.29
N VAL A 12 -18.56 17.30 11.23
CA VAL A 12 -19.68 16.56 11.80
C VAL A 12 -19.51 16.34 13.32
N GLU A 13 -20.61 16.15 14.02
CA GLU A 13 -20.62 15.90 15.48
C GLU A 13 -19.94 14.59 15.86
N ASP A 14 -20.07 13.55 15.03
CA ASP A 14 -19.53 12.21 15.28
C ASP A 14 -18.59 11.77 14.15
N PRO A 15 -17.27 12.05 14.26
CA PRO A 15 -16.29 11.67 13.26
C PRO A 15 -16.18 10.16 13.01
N ALA A 16 -16.58 9.31 13.96
CA ALA A 16 -16.52 7.85 13.79
C ALA A 16 -17.47 7.36 12.68
N LYS A 17 -18.61 8.05 12.50
CA LYS A 17 -19.63 7.73 11.50
C LYS A 17 -19.27 8.14 10.08
N VAL A 18 -18.36 9.10 9.91
CA VAL A 18 -17.91 9.58 8.60
C VAL A 18 -16.57 9.04 8.15
N THR A 19 -15.88 8.31 9.02
CA THR A 19 -14.60 7.67 8.74
C THR A 19 -14.77 6.18 8.47
N SER A 20 -13.77 5.56 7.85
CA SER A 20 -13.79 4.12 7.52
C SER A 20 -12.41 3.49 7.69
N PRO A 21 -12.30 2.16 7.74
CA PRO A 21 -11.05 1.48 7.41
C PRO A 21 -10.51 1.94 6.02
N PRO A 22 -9.22 1.69 5.72
CA PRO A 22 -8.70 1.95 4.38
C PRO A 22 -9.37 1.04 3.34
N TYR A 23 -9.42 1.51 2.09
CA TYR A 23 -10.22 0.88 1.02
C TYR A 23 -9.97 -0.63 0.81
N ASP A 24 -8.75 -1.10 1.07
CA ASP A 24 -8.32 -2.46 0.84
C ASP A 24 -8.72 -3.43 1.97
N LEU A 25 -9.28 -2.90 3.06
CA LEU A 25 -9.82 -3.66 4.19
C LEU A 25 -11.35 -3.68 4.22
N ILE A 26 -12.03 -3.02 3.28
CA ILE A 26 -13.49 -2.94 3.27
C ILE A 26 -14.04 -4.00 2.32
N SER A 27 -14.86 -4.93 2.83
CA SER A 27 -15.61 -5.87 2.00
C SER A 27 -16.84 -5.21 1.36
N ASP A 28 -17.44 -5.83 0.34
CA ASP A 28 -18.66 -5.31 -0.29
C ASP A 28 -19.84 -5.16 0.70
N ALA A 29 -19.93 -6.05 1.69
CA ALA A 29 -20.93 -5.97 2.76
C ALA A 29 -20.64 -4.79 3.71
N ASP A 30 -19.37 -4.54 4.01
CA ASP A 30 -18.95 -3.42 4.88
C ASP A 30 -19.17 -2.08 4.19
N VAL A 31 -19.00 -1.99 2.85
CA VAL A 31 -19.28 -0.77 2.10
C VAL A 31 -20.72 -0.31 2.33
N ARG A 32 -21.71 -1.21 2.21
CA ARG A 32 -23.12 -0.84 2.43
C ARG A 32 -23.38 -0.37 3.85
N THR A 33 -22.84 -1.10 4.83
CA THR A 33 -22.92 -0.74 6.24
C THR A 33 -22.37 0.68 6.49
N LEU A 34 -21.23 1.01 5.89
CA LEU A 34 -20.62 2.34 5.99
C LEU A 34 -21.45 3.43 5.27
N LEU A 35 -22.05 3.11 4.12
CA LEU A 35 -22.91 4.03 3.37
C LEU A 35 -24.20 4.37 4.14
N ASP A 36 -24.75 3.39 4.87
CA ASP A 36 -25.95 3.53 5.70
C ASP A 36 -25.64 4.21 7.04
N LEU A 37 -24.40 4.11 7.53
CA LEU A 37 -23.97 4.71 8.80
C LEU A 37 -24.06 6.24 8.78
N HIS A 38 -23.69 6.89 7.67
CA HIS A 38 -23.79 8.34 7.52
C HIS A 38 -23.82 8.80 6.05
N PRO A 39 -24.63 9.81 5.68
CA PRO A 39 -24.65 10.35 4.31
C PRO A 39 -23.30 10.93 3.85
N ASN A 40 -22.47 11.38 4.79
CA ASN A 40 -21.13 11.92 4.52
C ASN A 40 -19.98 10.94 4.81
N ASN A 41 -20.23 9.62 4.85
CA ASN A 41 -19.15 8.66 5.06
C ASN A 41 -18.11 8.68 3.91
N VAL A 42 -16.84 8.79 4.27
CA VAL A 42 -15.69 8.89 3.36
C VAL A 42 -15.58 7.74 2.37
N VAL A 43 -16.20 6.57 2.65
CA VAL A 43 -16.29 5.45 1.71
C VAL A 43 -16.82 5.89 0.34
N ARG A 44 -17.69 6.91 0.29
CA ARG A 44 -18.21 7.51 -0.96
C ARG A 44 -17.13 8.15 -1.83
N LEU A 45 -15.99 8.52 -1.25
CA LEU A 45 -14.85 9.11 -1.95
C LEU A 45 -13.80 8.04 -2.32
N ILE A 46 -13.50 7.12 -1.39
CA ILE A 46 -12.40 6.15 -1.55
C ILE A 46 -12.81 4.87 -2.29
N LEU A 47 -14.08 4.51 -2.22
CA LEU A 47 -14.70 3.37 -2.90
C LEU A 47 -16.05 3.80 -3.51
N PRO A 48 -16.08 4.72 -4.49
CA PRO A 48 -17.33 5.17 -5.09
C PRO A 48 -18.04 4.03 -5.83
N CYS A 49 -19.19 3.59 -5.31
CA CYS A 49 -20.04 2.57 -5.93
C CYS A 49 -20.74 3.07 -7.20
N SER A 50 -21.02 2.17 -8.15
CA SER A 50 -22.09 2.37 -9.16
C SER A 50 -23.44 1.97 -8.59
N ALA A 51 -24.51 2.67 -8.98
CA ALA A 51 -25.88 2.32 -8.59
C ALA A 51 -26.32 0.92 -9.08
N GLU A 52 -27.07 0.23 -8.21
CA GLU A 52 -27.80 -1.06 -8.35
C GLU A 52 -27.04 -2.38 -8.15
N ILE A 53 -27.19 -2.95 -6.95
CA ILE A 53 -28.03 -4.14 -6.78
C ILE A 53 -29.36 -3.61 -6.30
N ASP A 54 -30.43 -4.02 -6.98
CA ASP A 54 -31.67 -4.46 -6.36
C ASP A 54 -32.66 -4.75 -7.49
N SER A 55 -32.52 -5.92 -8.14
CA SER A 55 -33.59 -6.45 -9.00
C SER A 55 -33.47 -7.95 -9.34
N ALA A 56 -32.99 -8.78 -8.41
CA ALA A 56 -32.93 -10.23 -8.63
C ALA A 56 -33.59 -11.08 -7.53
N THR A 57 -34.71 -10.63 -6.94
CA THR A 57 -35.54 -11.54 -6.13
C THR A 57 -37.04 -11.19 -6.14
N THR A 58 -37.65 -10.94 -7.30
CA THR A 58 -39.12 -11.00 -7.42
C THR A 58 -39.56 -11.26 -8.87
N SER A 59 -39.36 -12.49 -9.36
CA SER A 59 -40.31 -13.13 -10.28
C SER A 59 -39.93 -14.60 -10.49
N SER A 60 -40.57 -15.50 -9.74
CA SER A 60 -40.84 -16.84 -10.26
C SER A 60 -42.34 -17.06 -10.13
N THR A 61 -43.04 -16.70 -11.19
CA THR A 61 -44.42 -17.11 -11.43
C THR A 61 -44.41 -18.61 -11.74
N ILE A 62 -44.87 -19.41 -10.80
CA ILE A 62 -45.17 -20.84 -10.99
C ILE A 62 -46.51 -20.95 -11.75
N PRO A 63 -46.63 -21.71 -12.85
CA PRO A 63 -47.92 -22.00 -13.48
C PRO A 63 -48.70 -23.07 -12.69
N PRO A 64 -50.04 -23.05 -12.72
CA PRO A 64 -50.86 -23.81 -11.76
C PRO A 64 -50.90 -25.30 -12.09
N GLN A 65 -50.73 -26.15 -11.07
CA GLN A 65 -51.21 -27.53 -11.09
C GLN A 65 -52.37 -27.69 -10.10
N GLN A 66 -53.42 -28.34 -10.61
CA GLN A 66 -54.71 -28.59 -9.99
C GLN A 66 -54.66 -29.68 -8.91
N ASP A 67 -55.55 -29.50 -7.94
CA ASP A 67 -56.32 -30.48 -7.16
C ASP A 67 -55.58 -31.59 -6.39
N ALA A 68 -55.69 -31.57 -5.05
CA ALA A 68 -56.72 -32.34 -4.36
C ALA A 68 -56.60 -32.33 -2.81
N LYS A 69 -57.77 -32.10 -2.19
CA LYS A 69 -58.27 -32.63 -0.91
C LYS A 69 -57.73 -32.13 0.43
N ALA A 70 -58.61 -31.31 1.02
CA ALA A 70 -58.96 -31.15 2.43
C ALA A 70 -58.74 -32.37 3.34
N THR A 71 -58.54 -32.11 4.65
CA THR A 71 -59.45 -32.53 5.76
C THR A 71 -58.96 -32.01 7.12
N THR A 72 -59.79 -31.13 7.71
CA THR A 72 -60.15 -30.87 9.14
C THR A 72 -59.12 -30.77 10.29
N ALA A 73 -59.29 -29.66 11.03
CA ALA A 73 -58.94 -29.36 12.44
C ALA A 73 -59.71 -30.27 13.46
N PRO A 74 -59.64 -30.14 14.82
CA PRO A 74 -59.15 -28.99 15.61
C PRO A 74 -58.40 -29.28 16.95
N ALA A 75 -58.09 -28.16 17.62
CA ALA A 75 -57.38 -27.89 18.87
C ALA A 75 -57.81 -28.66 20.13
N THR A 76 -56.89 -28.72 21.13
CA THR A 76 -57.13 -28.39 22.55
C THR A 76 -55.82 -28.43 23.38
N GLY A 77 -55.61 -27.47 24.30
CA GLY A 77 -54.87 -27.70 25.56
C GLY A 77 -53.72 -26.74 25.91
N ARG A 78 -53.94 -25.89 26.92
CA ARG A 78 -52.96 -25.20 27.82
C ARG A 78 -53.21 -25.72 29.26
N PRO A 79 -52.40 -25.43 30.30
CA PRO A 79 -51.00 -24.97 30.39
C PRO A 79 -50.18 -25.79 31.43
N GLY A 80 -48.89 -25.48 31.62
CA GLY A 80 -48.09 -25.98 32.77
C GLY A 80 -46.63 -25.53 32.73
N ASP A 81 -46.19 -24.89 33.81
CA ASP A 81 -44.91 -24.20 34.03
C ASP A 81 -43.66 -25.10 34.01
N ALA A 82 -42.52 -24.55 33.55
CA ALA A 82 -41.19 -24.77 34.14
C ALA A 82 -40.12 -23.85 33.52
N GLU A 83 -39.34 -23.23 34.40
CA GLU A 83 -38.17 -22.39 34.16
C GLU A 83 -37.03 -23.11 33.41
N ARG A 84 -36.34 -22.43 32.48
CA ARG A 84 -34.89 -22.10 32.52
C ARG A 84 -34.30 -21.80 31.13
N GLN A 85 -33.41 -20.81 31.15
CA GLN A 85 -32.14 -20.71 30.40
C GLN A 85 -32.17 -20.31 28.92
N THR A 86 -31.90 -19.01 28.76
CA THR A 86 -31.16 -18.33 27.70
C THR A 86 -29.91 -19.07 27.21
N ALA A 87 -29.84 -19.33 25.90
CA ALA A 87 -28.62 -19.33 25.10
C ALA A 87 -28.99 -19.31 23.60
N GLY A 88 -28.86 -18.15 22.96
CA GLY A 88 -29.02 -17.98 21.52
C GLY A 88 -27.81 -18.55 20.78
N GLN A 89 -28.09 -19.36 19.76
CA GLN A 89 -27.12 -19.95 18.83
C GLN A 89 -26.42 -18.86 18.00
N PRO A 90 -25.11 -19.01 17.68
CA PRO A 90 -24.47 -18.19 16.66
C PRO A 90 -24.72 -18.77 15.26
N SER A 91 -25.14 -17.90 14.36
CA SER A 91 -25.36 -18.17 12.94
C SER A 91 -24.03 -18.38 12.18
N ARG A 92 -24.07 -19.30 11.20
CA ARG A 92 -22.97 -19.73 10.30
C ARG A 92 -22.37 -18.60 9.44
N PRO A 93 -21.10 -18.73 9.01
CA PRO A 93 -20.60 -18.07 7.81
C PRO A 93 -20.40 -19.11 6.67
N GLU A 94 -21.19 -19.00 5.61
CA GLU A 94 -20.90 -19.47 4.25
C GLU A 94 -20.56 -18.18 3.48
N GLY A 95 -19.54 -17.98 2.65
CA GLY A 95 -18.64 -18.86 1.91
C GLY A 95 -18.31 -18.08 0.63
N ASP A 96 -17.20 -17.35 0.59
CA ASP A 96 -16.92 -16.40 -0.50
C ASP A 96 -16.33 -17.11 -1.73
N GLY A 97 -17.12 -17.14 -2.80
CA GLY A 97 -16.69 -17.36 -4.17
C GLY A 97 -16.99 -16.12 -5.01
N GLU A 98 -16.02 -15.71 -5.82
CA GLU A 98 -16.09 -14.66 -6.85
C GLU A 98 -16.37 -13.22 -6.35
N GLN A 99 -15.41 -12.31 -6.56
CA GLN A 99 -15.61 -10.86 -6.42
C GLN A 99 -16.62 -10.38 -7.46
N SER A 100 -17.90 -10.50 -7.12
CA SER A 100 -19.02 -9.90 -7.85
C SER A 100 -19.57 -8.73 -7.01
N TRP A 101 -19.58 -7.54 -7.63
CA TRP A 101 -19.66 -6.22 -7.00
C TRP A 101 -21.09 -5.68 -6.88
N PRO A 102 -21.64 -5.42 -5.67
CA PRO A 102 -23.09 -5.16 -5.65
C PRO A 102 -23.57 -4.12 -4.51
N CYS A 103 -24.40 -3.07 -4.83
CA CYS A 103 -25.65 -2.53 -4.14
C CYS A 103 -25.82 -1.01 -3.82
N ALA A 104 -27.07 -0.47 -3.92
CA ALA A 104 -27.62 0.65 -3.10
C ALA A 104 -29.16 0.86 -3.27
N PRO A 105 -29.90 1.40 -2.25
CA PRO A 105 -31.17 2.12 -2.43
C PRO A 105 -31.09 3.66 -2.24
N LEU A 106 -32.24 4.32 -2.41
CA LEU A 106 -32.54 5.67 -2.96
C LEU A 106 -32.11 6.94 -2.19
N THR A 107 -31.96 8.06 -2.94
CA THR A 107 -31.75 9.43 -2.41
C THR A 107 -33.01 10.33 -2.47
N PRO A 108 -33.11 11.41 -1.67
CA PRO A 108 -34.29 12.29 -1.58
C PRO A 108 -34.43 13.33 -2.71
N SER A 109 -33.49 13.40 -3.65
CA SER A 109 -33.55 14.35 -4.76
C SER A 109 -33.99 13.61 -6.02
N GLY A 110 -35.16 13.93 -6.57
CA GLY A 110 -35.76 13.30 -7.74
C GLY A 110 -35.01 13.51 -9.07
N ARG A 111 -33.71 13.22 -9.12
CA ARG A 111 -32.92 13.13 -10.36
C ARG A 111 -32.78 11.65 -10.75
N ARG A 112 -33.10 11.39 -12.01
CA ARG A 112 -33.12 10.06 -12.63
C ARG A 112 -31.73 9.41 -12.61
N PRO A 113 -31.57 8.16 -12.13
CA PRO A 113 -30.28 7.47 -12.10
C PRO A 113 -29.76 7.13 -13.51
N LEU A 114 -28.43 7.08 -13.64
CA LEU A 114 -27.70 6.73 -14.86
C LEU A 114 -27.64 5.19 -15.04
N PRO A 115 -27.61 4.68 -16.29
CA PRO A 115 -27.69 3.23 -16.58
C PRO A 115 -26.43 2.42 -16.22
N ALA A 116 -26.63 1.11 -15.99
CA ALA A 116 -25.71 0.08 -15.44
C ALA A 116 -24.39 -0.19 -16.20
N THR A 117 -24.12 0.51 -17.29
CA THR A 117 -22.86 0.42 -18.06
C THR A 117 -22.00 1.68 -17.88
N ALA A 118 -22.21 2.40 -16.78
CA ALA A 118 -21.50 3.64 -16.50
C ALA A 118 -19.99 3.35 -16.45
N PRO A 119 -19.19 3.88 -17.40
CA PRO A 119 -17.78 3.52 -17.45
C PRO A 119 -17.06 4.05 -16.20
N LEU A 120 -15.96 3.42 -15.78
CA LEU A 120 -15.23 3.73 -14.53
C LEU A 120 -15.05 5.23 -14.26
N HIS A 121 -14.85 6.03 -15.32
CA HIS A 121 -14.78 7.48 -15.23
C HIS A 121 -15.99 8.14 -14.54
N LEU A 122 -17.21 7.61 -14.69
CA LEU A 122 -18.42 8.18 -14.07
C LEU A 122 -18.42 8.01 -12.54
N ARG A 123 -17.85 6.91 -12.01
CA ARG A 123 -17.73 6.69 -10.55
C ARG A 123 -16.78 7.70 -9.92
N TYR A 124 -15.63 7.94 -10.56
CA TYR A 124 -14.66 8.92 -10.06
C TYR A 124 -15.16 10.36 -10.24
N VAL A 125 -15.93 10.64 -11.30
CA VAL A 125 -16.64 11.91 -11.45
C VAL A 125 -17.62 12.12 -10.29
N GLN A 126 -18.37 11.09 -9.88
CA GLN A 126 -19.24 11.17 -8.72
C GLN A 126 -18.47 11.42 -7.42
N ALA A 127 -17.32 10.76 -7.21
CA ALA A 127 -16.45 11.05 -6.05
C ALA A 127 -15.98 12.50 -6.04
N ARG A 128 -15.53 13.03 -7.20
CA ARG A 128 -15.13 14.43 -7.36
C ARG A 128 -16.28 15.39 -7.05
N ASP A 129 -17.45 15.13 -7.60
CA ASP A 129 -18.62 16.00 -7.42
C ASP A 129 -19.12 15.95 -5.97
N THR A 130 -19.02 14.78 -5.32
CA THR A 130 -19.30 14.61 -3.88
C THR A 130 -18.31 15.39 -3.03
N LEU A 131 -17.00 15.27 -3.30
CA LEU A 131 -15.97 16.02 -2.59
C LEU A 131 -16.18 17.54 -2.71
N ARG A 132 -16.46 18.03 -3.93
CA ARG A 132 -16.78 19.45 -4.16
C ARG A 132 -18.02 19.90 -3.41
N ALA A 133 -19.10 19.12 -3.49
CA ALA A 133 -20.34 19.42 -2.78
C ALA A 133 -20.13 19.47 -1.25
N TRP A 134 -19.29 18.59 -0.69
CA TRP A 134 -18.97 18.61 0.74
C TRP A 134 -18.12 19.81 1.15
N LEU A 135 -17.19 20.24 0.30
CA LEU A 135 -16.42 21.47 0.51
C LEU A 135 -17.32 22.71 0.44
N GLU A 136 -18.17 22.81 -0.59
CA GLU A 136 -19.09 23.93 -0.79
C GLU A 136 -20.14 24.03 0.33
N ALA A 137 -20.63 22.89 0.82
CA ALA A 137 -21.60 22.83 1.90
C ALA A 137 -20.98 22.95 3.31
N GLY A 138 -19.64 23.02 3.42
CA GLY A 138 -18.94 23.10 4.70
C GLY A 138 -18.96 21.80 5.52
N VAL A 139 -19.29 20.66 4.91
CA VAL A 139 -19.18 19.32 5.51
C VAL A 139 -17.72 18.93 5.69
N LEU A 140 -16.90 19.28 4.70
CA LEU A 140 -15.44 19.23 4.76
C LEU A 140 -14.93 20.66 4.74
N VAL A 141 -14.03 21.00 5.66
CA VAL A 141 -13.45 22.34 5.77
C VAL A 141 -11.92 22.25 5.77
N PRO A 142 -11.23 23.04 4.94
CA PRO A 142 -9.78 23.17 5.01
C PRO A 142 -9.34 23.90 6.27
N ASP A 143 -8.23 23.47 6.85
CA ASP A 143 -7.63 24.16 7.99
C ASP A 143 -7.06 25.54 7.61
N GLU A 144 -7.11 26.47 8.56
CA GLU A 144 -6.74 27.90 8.36
C GLU A 144 -5.25 28.10 8.07
N GLU A 145 -4.40 27.20 8.53
CA GLU A 145 -2.96 27.20 8.30
C GLU A 145 -2.44 25.77 8.04
N PRO A 146 -1.31 25.61 7.33
CA PRO A 146 -0.68 24.31 7.15
C PRO A 146 -0.17 23.73 8.47
N ALA A 147 -0.35 22.42 8.67
CA ALA A 147 0.12 21.73 9.87
C ALA A 147 0.77 20.37 9.54
N LEU A 148 1.59 19.88 10.46
CA LEU A 148 1.82 18.43 10.59
C LEU A 148 0.77 17.90 11.57
N TYR A 149 0.14 16.77 11.27
CA TYR A 149 -0.89 16.22 12.13
C TYR A 149 -0.39 15.04 12.93
N VAL A 150 -0.55 15.07 14.25
CA VAL A 150 -0.31 13.87 15.07
C VAL A 150 -1.56 13.00 14.98
N TYR A 151 -1.38 11.74 14.63
CA TYR A 151 -2.43 10.73 14.62
C TYR A 151 -2.16 9.71 15.73
N GLU A 152 -3.18 9.40 16.52
CA GLU A 152 -3.16 8.30 17.48
C GLU A 152 -4.29 7.31 17.15
N GLN A 153 -3.98 6.03 17.26
CA GLN A 153 -4.96 4.96 17.43
C GLN A 153 -4.68 4.23 18.74
N SER A 154 -5.66 4.20 19.64
CA SER A 154 -5.55 3.55 20.95
C SER A 154 -6.75 2.66 21.27
N GLY A 155 -6.53 1.57 21.99
CA GLY A 155 -7.56 0.58 22.37
C GLY A 155 -6.97 -0.64 23.07
N PRO A 156 -7.75 -1.72 23.27
CA PRO A 156 -7.27 -2.93 23.95
C PRO A 156 -6.00 -3.49 23.31
N GLY A 157 -4.88 -3.42 24.03
CA GLY A 157 -3.57 -3.90 23.57
C GLY A 157 -2.99 -3.17 22.37
N THR A 158 -3.53 -2.00 22.00
CA THR A 158 -3.10 -1.23 20.83
C THR A 158 -2.84 0.23 21.22
N LEU A 159 -1.64 0.71 20.93
CA LEU A 159 -1.32 2.13 20.89
C LEU A 159 -0.35 2.34 19.72
N GLN A 160 -0.73 3.21 18.79
CA GLN A 160 0.13 3.64 17.70
C GLN A 160 -0.02 5.14 17.56
N ARG A 161 1.10 5.87 17.54
CA ARG A 161 1.14 7.28 17.18
C ARG A 161 2.05 7.52 15.99
N GLY A 162 1.76 8.56 15.23
CA GLY A 162 2.59 8.98 14.11
C GLY A 162 2.25 10.36 13.58
N LEU A 163 3.02 10.81 12.60
CA LEU A 163 2.86 12.10 11.93
C LEU A 163 2.22 11.91 10.56
N ILE A 164 1.14 12.63 10.29
CA ILE A 164 0.57 12.79 8.95
C ILE A 164 1.09 14.09 8.35
N GLY A 165 1.63 14.00 7.14
CA GLY A 165 2.14 15.15 6.39
C GLY A 165 2.35 14.83 4.91
N ASP A 166 2.79 15.85 4.18
CA ASP A 166 3.17 15.72 2.78
C ASP A 166 4.57 15.10 2.67
N VAL A 167 4.64 13.87 2.18
CA VAL A 167 5.90 13.21 1.89
C VAL A 167 6.40 13.60 0.51
N GLY A 168 7.64 14.07 0.43
CA GLY A 168 8.27 14.44 -0.84
C GLY A 168 8.55 13.22 -1.72
N LEU A 169 8.11 13.26 -2.98
CA LEU A 169 8.33 12.20 -3.97
C LEU A 169 9.69 12.36 -4.65
N ARG A 170 10.75 11.96 -3.94
CA ARG A 170 12.13 11.94 -4.43
C ARG A 170 12.39 10.84 -5.46
N ASP A 171 13.57 10.87 -6.11
CA ASP A 171 13.97 9.80 -7.02
C ASP A 171 14.10 8.48 -6.23
N PRO A 172 13.55 7.35 -6.71
CA PRO A 172 13.73 6.05 -6.07
C PRO A 172 15.20 5.68 -5.82
N ALA A 173 16.13 6.17 -6.65
CA ALA A 173 17.57 5.97 -6.47
C ALA A 173 18.12 6.64 -5.20
N ASP A 174 17.40 7.59 -4.61
CA ASP A 174 17.77 8.21 -3.33
C ASP A 174 17.48 7.29 -2.14
N HIS A 175 16.73 6.19 -2.33
CA HIS A 175 16.38 5.20 -1.30
C HIS A 175 15.74 5.78 -0.03
N VAL A 176 14.97 6.86 -0.16
CA VAL A 176 14.38 7.56 0.99
C VAL A 176 13.08 6.90 1.43
N ILE A 177 12.26 6.53 0.46
CA ILE A 177 11.05 5.73 0.67
C ILE A 177 11.34 4.36 0.08
N LEU A 178 11.25 3.33 0.92
CA LEU A 178 11.62 1.96 0.61
C LEU A 178 10.34 1.14 0.38
N PRO A 179 9.99 0.80 -0.86
CA PRO A 179 8.96 -0.20 -1.09
C PRO A 179 9.52 -1.59 -0.75
N HIS A 180 8.66 -2.56 -0.50
CA HIS A 180 9.08 -3.95 -0.30
C HIS A 180 8.22 -4.96 -1.02
N GLU A 181 7.09 -4.53 -1.61
CA GLU A 181 6.28 -5.34 -2.50
C GLU A 181 6.22 -4.71 -3.90
N ASP A 182 6.01 -5.56 -4.90
CA ASP A 182 5.69 -5.12 -6.26
C ASP A 182 4.25 -4.61 -6.34
N VAL A 183 4.00 -3.74 -7.31
CA VAL A 183 2.69 -3.14 -7.57
C VAL A 183 2.06 -3.71 -8.82
N MET A 184 0.75 -3.88 -8.79
CA MET A 184 0.00 -4.36 -9.94
C MET A 184 -0.51 -3.19 -10.80
N PRO A 185 -0.43 -3.28 -12.15
CA PRO A 185 -0.87 -2.21 -13.04
C PRO A 185 -2.35 -1.81 -12.87
N GLY A 186 -3.24 -2.78 -12.65
CA GLY A 186 -4.68 -2.56 -12.49
C GLY A 186 -5.02 -1.64 -11.31
N PRO A 187 -4.64 -1.99 -10.07
CA PRO A 187 -4.83 -1.11 -8.91
C PRO A 187 -4.19 0.27 -9.06
N VAL A 188 -3.00 0.37 -9.65
CA VAL A 188 -2.34 1.66 -9.89
C VAL A 188 -3.16 2.51 -10.87
N ALA A 189 -3.65 1.93 -11.96
CA ALA A 189 -4.45 2.65 -12.95
C ALA A 189 -5.80 3.13 -12.38
N ASP A 190 -6.46 2.28 -11.57
CA ASP A 190 -7.70 2.64 -10.89
C ASP A 190 -7.50 3.79 -9.89
N ARG A 191 -6.49 3.70 -9.02
CA ARG A 191 -6.17 4.77 -8.06
C ARG A 191 -5.75 6.05 -8.76
N LEU A 192 -5.00 5.96 -9.86
CA LEU A 192 -4.62 7.10 -10.68
C LEU A 192 -5.85 7.80 -11.27
N ALA A 193 -6.81 7.06 -11.81
CA ALA A 193 -8.03 7.61 -12.35
C ALA A 193 -8.88 8.31 -11.28
N LEU A 194 -9.02 7.70 -10.10
CA LEU A 194 -9.69 8.34 -8.95
C LEU A 194 -8.99 9.64 -8.55
N MET A 195 -7.69 9.57 -8.26
CA MET A 195 -6.89 10.70 -7.76
C MET A 195 -6.79 11.85 -8.76
N SER A 196 -6.63 11.54 -10.04
CA SER A 196 -6.59 12.55 -11.12
C SER A 196 -7.96 13.21 -11.31
N THR A 197 -9.05 12.48 -11.05
CA THR A 197 -10.41 13.04 -11.19
C THR A 197 -10.80 13.88 -9.98
N THR A 198 -10.48 13.43 -8.77
CA THR A 198 -10.79 14.14 -7.51
C THR A 198 -9.80 15.25 -7.20
N GLN A 199 -8.59 15.21 -7.77
CA GLN A 199 -7.48 16.11 -7.47
C GLN A 199 -7.18 16.15 -5.96
N ALA A 200 -7.12 14.97 -5.34
CA ALA A 200 -6.95 14.82 -3.90
C ALA A 200 -6.22 13.52 -3.52
N ASN A 201 -5.43 13.56 -2.44
CA ASN A 201 -5.03 12.37 -1.72
C ASN A 201 -6.05 12.12 -0.59
N LEU A 202 -6.91 11.13 -0.81
CA LEU A 202 -8.00 10.80 0.11
C LEU A 202 -7.56 9.92 1.28
N GLU A 203 -6.41 9.26 1.16
CA GLU A 203 -5.93 8.30 2.16
C GLU A 203 -4.40 8.37 2.27
N PRO A 204 -3.83 8.41 3.48
CA PRO A 204 -2.38 8.43 3.65
C PRO A 204 -1.76 7.06 3.35
N ILE A 205 -0.61 7.02 2.66
CA ILE A 205 0.24 5.82 2.71
C ILE A 205 0.79 5.64 4.13
N PHE A 206 1.04 4.40 4.53
CA PHE A 206 1.56 4.10 5.86
C PHE A 206 3.06 3.79 5.76
N LEU A 207 3.86 4.59 6.45
CA LEU A 207 5.31 4.52 6.47
C LEU A 207 5.82 4.18 7.87
N LEU A 208 6.87 3.36 7.92
CA LEU A 208 7.62 3.04 9.13
C LEU A 208 9.03 3.58 8.99
N TYR A 209 9.57 4.19 10.04
CA TYR A 209 10.98 4.55 10.11
C TYR A 209 11.55 4.13 11.46
N ASP A 210 12.86 3.86 11.48
CA ASP A 210 13.57 3.75 12.74
C ASP A 210 13.82 5.15 13.29
N GLY A 211 13.09 5.53 14.34
CA GLY A 211 13.20 6.85 14.96
C GLY A 211 14.21 6.93 16.08
N GLY A 212 14.56 5.82 16.72
CA GLY A 212 15.44 5.80 17.90
C GLY A 212 15.00 6.79 18.99
N TYR A 213 13.68 7.03 19.12
CA TYR A 213 13.10 8.06 20.00
C TYR A 213 13.64 9.49 19.76
N GLY A 214 13.80 9.86 18.48
CA GLY A 214 14.21 11.21 18.05
C GLY A 214 13.22 12.33 18.39
N ALA A 215 13.56 13.55 17.98
CA ALA A 215 12.74 14.73 18.24
C ALA A 215 11.32 14.61 17.65
N ALA A 216 11.15 13.95 16.51
CA ALA A 216 9.84 13.72 15.91
C ALA A 216 8.93 12.88 16.80
N THR A 217 9.42 11.75 17.32
CA THR A 217 8.69 10.85 18.21
C THR A 217 8.34 11.54 19.53
N ARG A 218 9.29 12.26 20.11
CA ARG A 218 9.08 12.98 21.36
C ARG A 218 8.04 14.09 21.21
N LEU A 219 8.05 14.85 20.11
CA LEU A 219 7.04 15.89 19.84
C LEU A 219 5.65 15.30 19.55
N VAL A 220 5.58 14.12 18.92
CA VAL A 220 4.33 13.36 18.77
C VAL A 220 3.73 13.04 20.14
N ASP A 221 4.53 12.52 21.06
CA ASP A 221 4.10 12.14 22.40
C ASP A 221 3.72 13.37 23.24
N GLU A 222 4.58 14.38 23.26
CA GLU A 222 4.33 15.65 23.96
C GLU A 222 3.05 16.32 23.47
N THR A 223 2.75 16.26 22.18
CA THR A 223 1.52 16.80 21.60
C THR A 223 0.29 16.02 22.05
N ALA A 224 0.32 14.69 21.94
CA ALA A 224 -0.81 13.84 22.29
C ALA A 224 -1.11 13.85 23.80
N ASP A 225 -0.08 13.96 24.64
CA ASP A 225 -0.23 13.91 26.10
C ASP A 225 -0.65 15.26 26.70
N ASN A 226 -0.29 16.39 26.07
CA ASN A 226 -0.45 17.71 26.67
C ASN A 226 -1.44 18.65 25.96
N ARG A 227 -1.92 18.31 24.75
CA ARG A 227 -2.84 19.16 23.97
C ARG A 227 -4.20 18.49 23.80
N PRO A 228 -5.31 19.25 23.74
CA PRO A 228 -6.61 18.69 23.37
C PRO A 228 -6.62 18.27 21.89
N PRO A 229 -7.23 17.12 21.53
CA PRO A 229 -7.33 16.69 20.14
C PRO A 229 -8.28 17.60 19.34
N LEU A 230 -7.96 17.79 18.07
CA LEU A 230 -8.84 18.42 17.07
C LEU A 230 -10.01 17.52 16.68
N VAL A 231 -9.76 16.21 16.66
CA VAL A 231 -10.74 15.18 16.29
C VAL A 231 -10.56 14.01 17.24
N GLU A 232 -11.67 13.50 17.78
CA GLU A 232 -11.73 12.22 18.47
C GLU A 232 -12.86 11.38 17.86
N ALA A 233 -12.55 10.15 17.46
CA ALA A 233 -13.48 9.22 16.84
C ALA A 233 -13.39 7.88 17.56
N ARG A 234 -14.45 7.49 18.26
CA ARG A 234 -14.55 6.18 18.92
C ARG A 234 -15.39 5.23 18.07
N THR A 235 -14.79 4.12 17.69
CA THR A 235 -15.35 3.19 16.70
C THR A 235 -15.87 1.92 17.36
N GLU A 236 -16.75 1.21 16.66
CA GLU A 236 -17.46 0.04 17.22
C GLU A 236 -16.55 -1.14 17.54
N ASP A 237 -15.38 -1.22 16.88
CA ASP A 237 -14.31 -2.17 17.16
C ASP A 237 -13.56 -1.89 18.48
N GLY A 238 -13.98 -0.86 19.22
CA GLY A 238 -13.41 -0.50 20.52
C GLY A 238 -12.13 0.34 20.42
N LEU A 239 -11.75 0.77 19.22
CA LEU A 239 -10.64 1.69 19.02
C LEU A 239 -11.08 3.15 19.19
N THR A 240 -10.15 3.97 19.62
CA THR A 240 -10.28 5.42 19.62
C THR A 240 -9.19 6.01 18.73
N HIS A 241 -9.59 6.85 17.81
CA HIS A 241 -8.70 7.56 16.91
C HIS A 241 -8.70 9.03 17.26
N ARG A 242 -7.51 9.64 17.35
CA ARG A 242 -7.36 11.06 17.66
C ARG A 242 -6.44 11.73 16.68
N LEU A 243 -6.69 13.02 16.45
CA LEU A 243 -5.90 13.88 15.58
C LEU A 243 -5.59 15.19 16.29
N TRP A 244 -4.34 15.65 16.22
CA TRP A 244 -3.90 16.97 16.66
C TRP A 244 -3.17 17.67 15.51
N ALA A 245 -2.99 18.99 15.60
CA ALA A 245 -2.15 19.75 14.69
C ALA A 245 -0.93 20.33 15.42
N ILE A 246 0.22 20.26 14.74
CA ILE A 246 1.45 20.95 15.07
C ILE A 246 1.63 22.07 14.03
N THR A 247 1.49 23.31 14.47
CA THR A 247 1.64 24.52 13.63
C THR A 247 2.81 25.41 14.05
N ASP A 248 3.43 25.15 15.21
CA ASP A 248 4.61 25.89 15.67
C ASP A 248 5.79 25.67 14.71
N PRO A 249 6.32 26.72 14.06
CA PRO A 249 7.46 26.61 13.15
C PRO A 249 8.72 25.99 13.77
N ALA A 250 8.95 26.20 15.07
CA ALA A 250 10.09 25.63 15.76
C ALA A 250 9.95 24.11 15.95
N GLU A 251 8.75 23.64 16.29
CA GLU A 251 8.45 22.20 16.41
C GLU A 251 8.55 21.51 15.04
N ILE A 252 7.99 22.11 14.00
CA ILE A 252 8.08 21.62 12.62
C ILE A 252 9.54 21.55 12.15
N ALA A 253 10.34 22.58 12.45
CA ALA A 253 11.76 22.58 12.10
C ALA A 253 12.54 21.46 12.82
N ALA A 254 12.24 21.22 14.10
CA ALA A 254 12.87 20.15 14.86
C ALA A 254 12.50 18.75 14.32
N ILE A 255 11.22 18.53 13.99
CA ILE A 255 10.74 17.31 13.32
C ILE A 255 11.48 17.12 11.99
N ASN A 256 11.56 18.17 11.17
CA ASN A 256 12.18 18.07 9.86
C ASN A 256 13.69 17.80 9.92
N ALA A 257 14.38 18.39 10.90
CA ALA A 257 15.80 18.11 11.15
C ALA A 257 16.02 16.64 11.54
N ASP A 258 15.18 16.12 12.44
CA ASP A 258 15.26 14.72 12.88
C ASP A 258 14.95 13.73 11.73
N LEU A 259 14.02 14.08 10.84
CA LEU A 259 13.63 13.24 9.70
C LEU A 259 14.47 13.48 8.44
N HIS A 260 15.54 14.29 8.48
CA HIS A 260 16.27 14.70 7.27
C HIS A 260 16.98 13.52 6.60
N ASP A 261 17.74 12.75 7.39
CA ASP A 261 18.62 11.67 6.92
C ASP A 261 18.00 10.27 7.08
N ARG A 262 16.72 10.21 7.44
CA ARG A 262 16.03 8.94 7.69
C ARG A 262 15.44 8.35 6.41
N GLN A 263 15.36 7.03 6.39
CA GLN A 263 14.62 6.27 5.40
C GLN A 263 13.30 5.78 6.00
N ALA A 264 12.29 5.54 5.16
CA ALA A 264 11.02 5.01 5.60
C ALA A 264 10.52 3.87 4.70
N LEU A 265 10.17 2.74 5.31
CA LEU A 265 9.55 1.59 4.65
C LEU A 265 8.06 1.84 4.43
N ILE A 266 7.55 1.52 3.24
CA ILE A 266 6.12 1.54 2.97
C ILE A 266 5.48 0.32 3.64
N ALA A 267 4.92 0.46 4.84
CA ALA A 267 4.19 -0.61 5.51
C ALA A 267 2.86 -0.94 4.82
N ASP A 268 2.18 0.07 4.29
CA ASP A 268 0.98 -0.09 3.49
C ASP A 268 0.83 1.05 2.46
N GLY A 269 0.21 0.74 1.33
CA GLY A 269 -0.11 1.72 0.30
C GLY A 269 0.87 1.77 -0.87
N HIS A 270 1.55 0.67 -1.21
CA HIS A 270 2.46 0.59 -2.37
C HIS A 270 1.79 1.03 -3.68
N HIS A 271 0.54 0.60 -3.93
CA HIS A 271 -0.24 1.05 -5.09
C HIS A 271 -0.50 2.56 -5.06
N ARG A 272 -0.76 3.15 -3.88
CA ARG A 272 -1.00 4.59 -3.71
C ARG A 272 0.29 5.38 -3.93
N TYR A 273 1.42 4.93 -3.37
CA TYR A 273 2.73 5.55 -3.61
C TYR A 273 3.15 5.48 -5.09
N ALA A 274 2.97 4.32 -5.74
CA ALA A 274 3.20 4.19 -7.17
C ALA A 274 2.30 5.13 -7.98
N THR A 275 1.05 5.29 -7.58
CA THR A 275 0.11 6.26 -8.17
C THR A 275 0.60 7.70 -8.02
N TYR A 276 1.05 8.10 -6.83
CA TYR A 276 1.64 9.43 -6.60
C TYR A 276 2.77 9.71 -7.58
N ARG A 277 3.67 8.74 -7.77
CA ARG A 277 4.81 8.86 -8.70
C ARG A 277 4.39 8.92 -10.18
N VAL A 278 3.34 8.19 -10.57
CA VAL A 278 2.81 8.27 -11.94
C VAL A 278 2.20 9.64 -12.19
N LEU A 279 1.37 10.13 -11.26
CA LEU A 279 0.74 11.45 -11.37
C LEU A 279 1.78 12.57 -11.40
N GLN A 280 2.79 12.52 -10.54
CA GLN A 280 3.89 13.47 -10.54
C GLN A 280 4.56 13.59 -11.92
N ARG A 281 4.90 12.45 -12.55
CA ARG A 281 5.51 12.45 -13.89
C ARG A 281 4.59 13.01 -14.96
N GLN A 282 3.29 12.70 -14.91
CA GLN A 282 2.30 13.23 -15.86
C GLN A 282 2.19 14.75 -15.76
N GLU A 283 2.20 15.27 -14.54
CA GLU A 283 2.04 16.71 -14.30
C GLU A 283 3.33 17.48 -14.60
N GLN A 284 4.50 16.94 -14.25
CA GLN A 284 5.79 17.52 -14.63
C GLN A 284 5.93 17.61 -16.16
N THR A 285 5.60 16.54 -16.90
CA THR A 285 5.67 16.56 -18.37
C THR A 285 4.66 17.53 -18.99
N THR A 286 3.47 17.67 -18.42
CA THR A 286 2.44 18.62 -18.89
C THR A 286 2.88 20.07 -18.67
N HIS A 287 3.51 20.37 -17.53
CA HIS A 287 3.94 21.72 -17.16
C HIS A 287 5.32 22.10 -17.74
N GLU A 288 6.12 21.13 -18.19
CA GLU A 288 7.37 21.36 -18.92
C GLU A 288 7.17 21.64 -20.41
N GLN A 289 6.01 21.32 -21.00
CA GLN A 289 5.69 21.73 -22.38
C GLN A 289 5.35 23.23 -22.44
N PRO A 290 6.13 24.06 -23.15
CA PRO A 290 5.77 25.46 -23.33
C PRO A 290 4.45 25.53 -24.09
N THR A 291 3.51 26.36 -23.64
CA THR A 291 2.31 26.74 -24.37
C THR A 291 2.69 27.50 -25.65
N THR A 292 3.13 26.79 -26.69
CA THR A 292 3.19 27.32 -28.05
C THR A 292 1.81 27.23 -28.70
N SER A 293 0.83 27.92 -28.12
CA SER A 293 -0.39 28.31 -28.85
C SER A 293 -0.11 29.63 -29.56
N GLN A 294 0.67 29.58 -30.64
CA GLN A 294 0.64 30.66 -31.62
C GLN A 294 -0.76 30.69 -32.22
N SER A 295 -1.50 31.76 -31.92
CA SER A 295 -2.71 32.12 -32.66
C SER A 295 -2.33 32.30 -34.13
N PRO A 296 -3.08 31.72 -35.10
CA PRO A 296 -2.79 31.96 -36.50
C PRO A 296 -3.08 33.44 -36.77
N THR A 297 -2.03 34.21 -37.03
CA THR A 297 -2.13 35.57 -37.52
C THR A 297 -2.76 35.51 -38.92
N PRO A 298 -3.80 36.30 -39.24
CA PRO A 298 -4.40 36.24 -40.56
C PRO A 298 -3.40 36.77 -41.60
N PRO A 299 -3.31 36.17 -42.79
CA PRO A 299 -2.39 36.65 -43.81
C PRO A 299 -2.82 38.03 -44.28
N ALA A 300 -1.86 38.96 -44.35
CA ALA A 300 -2.06 40.29 -44.92
C ALA A 300 -2.33 40.18 -46.43
N SER A 301 -3.34 40.91 -46.90
CA SER A 301 -3.63 41.09 -48.33
C SER A 301 -2.45 41.75 -49.07
N PRO A 302 -2.09 41.28 -50.27
CA PRO A 302 -1.09 41.95 -51.11
C PRO A 302 -1.74 43.08 -51.92
N ALA A 303 -1.08 44.24 -51.96
CA ALA A 303 -1.33 45.28 -52.95
C ALA A 303 -0.54 44.99 -54.23
N GLU A 304 -1.22 45.19 -55.35
CA GLU A 304 -0.80 45.45 -56.74
C GLU A 304 0.60 46.09 -56.88
N SER A 305 1.39 45.96 -57.95
CA SER A 305 1.27 45.39 -59.29
C SER A 305 2.65 45.51 -59.95
N ALA A 306 3.03 44.58 -60.85
CA ALA A 306 3.74 44.83 -62.12
C ALA A 306 4.22 43.51 -62.75
N THR A 307 3.57 43.14 -63.86
CA THR A 307 4.00 42.18 -64.90
C THR A 307 4.84 42.95 -65.96
N PRO A 308 5.45 42.35 -67.00
CA PRO A 308 5.55 40.92 -67.35
C PRO A 308 6.93 40.44 -67.90
N ALA A 309 7.13 39.11 -67.96
CA ALA A 309 7.59 38.38 -69.16
C ALA A 309 7.76 36.87 -68.88
N GLU A 310 7.12 36.06 -69.72
CA GLU A 310 7.16 34.59 -69.83
C GLU A 310 8.45 34.05 -70.52
N PRO A 311 8.56 32.75 -70.89
CA PRO A 311 8.39 31.51 -70.12
C PRO A 311 9.58 30.54 -70.33
N GLY A 312 9.67 29.45 -69.54
CA GLY A 312 10.67 28.42 -69.78
C GLY A 312 10.47 27.12 -69.00
N THR A 313 9.60 26.27 -69.53
CA THR A 313 9.73 24.78 -69.59
C THR A 313 10.11 23.98 -68.34
N SER A 314 9.11 23.20 -67.90
CA SER A 314 9.14 21.83 -67.33
C SER A 314 10.16 20.86 -68.00
N PRO A 315 10.41 19.60 -67.55
CA PRO A 315 9.70 18.84 -66.49
C PRO A 315 10.53 17.78 -65.68
N LEU A 316 9.80 17.05 -64.82
CA LEU A 316 9.85 15.57 -64.60
C LEU A 316 11.04 14.94 -63.81
N ARG A 317 10.72 14.54 -62.55
CA ARG A 317 10.69 13.16 -61.95
C ARG A 317 11.31 12.00 -62.78
N PRO A 318 11.71 10.82 -62.23
CA PRO A 318 11.28 10.21 -60.94
C PRO A 318 12.30 9.29 -60.16
N THR A 319 11.85 8.86 -58.97
CA THR A 319 11.98 7.58 -58.23
C THR A 319 13.07 6.52 -58.51
N ALA A 320 13.54 5.89 -57.41
CA ALA A 320 13.72 4.45 -57.10
C ALA A 320 15.01 4.27 -56.28
N ASP A 321 15.06 3.68 -55.08
CA ASP A 321 14.73 2.33 -54.57
C ASP A 321 16.04 1.59 -54.19
N GLU A 322 15.91 0.67 -53.24
CA GLU A 322 16.80 -0.45 -52.88
C GLU A 322 17.91 -0.28 -51.80
N SER A 323 17.58 -0.84 -50.62
CA SER A 323 18.11 -2.10 -50.07
C SER A 323 19.60 -2.30 -49.71
N ARG A 324 19.77 -2.62 -48.41
CA ARG A 324 20.64 -3.62 -47.75
C ARG A 324 22.05 -3.24 -47.19
N PRO A 325 22.46 -3.87 -46.06
CA PRO A 325 23.66 -3.52 -45.26
C PRO A 325 24.82 -4.51 -45.46
N PRO A 326 25.95 -4.35 -44.73
CA PRO A 326 26.90 -5.43 -44.51
C PRO A 326 27.13 -5.79 -43.03
N GLN A 327 27.36 -7.09 -42.80
CA GLN A 327 28.10 -7.67 -41.66
C GLN A 327 29.60 -7.77 -42.01
N SER A 328 30.49 -7.77 -40.99
CA SER A 328 31.45 -8.88 -40.74
C SER A 328 32.53 -8.52 -39.70
N ASP A 329 32.71 -9.42 -38.73
CA ASP A 329 33.96 -10.00 -38.18
C ASP A 329 35.14 -9.15 -37.69
N ARG A 330 35.63 -9.44 -36.47
CA ARG A 330 36.81 -10.31 -36.24
C ARG A 330 37.16 -10.55 -34.76
N GLN A 331 37.79 -11.70 -34.55
CA GLN A 331 38.20 -12.40 -33.31
C GLN A 331 39.58 -11.98 -32.75
N ALA A 332 39.88 -12.57 -31.57
CA ALA A 332 41.16 -13.11 -31.07
C ALA A 332 42.11 -12.17 -30.29
N GLU A 333 42.95 -12.58 -29.33
CA GLU A 333 43.15 -13.71 -28.39
C GLU A 333 44.36 -13.32 -27.49
N GLY A 334 44.55 -13.97 -26.33
CA GLY A 334 45.86 -14.15 -25.64
C GLY A 334 45.92 -13.73 -24.16
N ARG A 335 45.89 -14.66 -23.17
CA ARG A 335 47.04 -15.33 -22.46
C ARG A 335 47.81 -14.37 -21.51
N THR A 336 48.17 -14.64 -20.25
CA THR A 336 48.47 -15.87 -19.47
C THR A 336 48.65 -15.57 -17.96
N SER A 337 48.20 -16.51 -17.13
CA SER A 337 48.65 -17.02 -15.79
C SER A 337 49.82 -16.40 -15.00
N HIS A 338 49.65 -16.33 -13.65
CA HIS A 338 50.62 -16.83 -12.65
C HIS A 338 49.98 -17.14 -11.28
N GLU A 339 50.27 -18.33 -10.74
CA GLU A 339 50.02 -18.78 -9.36
C GLU A 339 51.05 -18.21 -8.36
N GLY A 340 50.68 -18.14 -7.07
CA GLY A 340 51.59 -17.92 -5.95
C GLY A 340 50.92 -18.16 -4.59
N VAL A 341 51.26 -19.29 -3.98
CA VAL A 341 50.85 -19.81 -2.66
C VAL A 341 51.46 -19.00 -1.50
N GLY A 342 50.78 -18.93 -0.33
CA GLY A 342 51.49 -18.88 0.96
C GLY A 342 50.85 -18.13 2.14
N THR A 343 50.23 -18.91 3.04
CA THR A 343 50.36 -18.85 4.53
C THR A 343 49.91 -17.63 5.35
N SER A 344 48.93 -17.86 6.24
CA SER A 344 48.69 -17.16 7.52
C SER A 344 49.85 -17.41 8.52
N PRO A 345 50.00 -16.63 9.62
CA PRO A 345 49.22 -16.87 10.85
C PRO A 345 48.93 -15.64 11.75
N THR A 346 47.97 -15.82 12.69
CA THR A 346 47.88 -15.30 14.11
C THR A 346 48.19 -13.83 14.40
N GLY A 347 47.42 -13.05 15.18
CA GLY A 347 46.68 -13.35 16.41
C GLY A 347 46.92 -12.18 17.39
N ASP A 348 45.93 -11.90 18.23
CA ASP A 348 45.94 -11.05 19.45
C ASP A 348 46.14 -9.53 19.33
N ASN A 349 45.10 -8.80 19.74
CA ASN A 349 45.25 -7.64 20.64
C ASN A 349 43.95 -7.38 21.42
N ALA A 350 44.07 -7.54 22.74
CA ALA A 350 43.16 -7.03 23.75
C ALA A 350 43.65 -5.65 24.25
N PRO A 351 42.78 -4.83 24.87
CA PRO A 351 42.98 -3.38 25.02
C PRO A 351 43.53 -2.97 26.41
N PRO A 352 43.85 -1.69 26.58
CA PRO A 352 43.35 -0.94 27.74
C PRO A 352 42.73 0.40 27.27
N GLY A 353 41.74 1.00 27.91
CA GLY A 353 41.45 1.05 29.33
C GLY A 353 41.70 2.48 29.84
N GLY A 354 40.62 3.26 29.95
CA GLY A 354 40.44 4.25 31.02
C GLY A 354 40.77 5.72 30.75
N SER A 355 39.77 6.55 31.10
CA SER A 355 39.87 7.82 31.87
C SER A 355 39.65 9.13 31.10
N GLU A 356 38.41 9.61 31.13
CA GLU A 356 38.05 11.03 31.33
C GLU A 356 38.39 11.49 32.77
N PRO A 357 38.19 12.76 33.21
CA PRO A 357 37.66 13.96 32.54
C PRO A 357 38.51 15.24 32.76
N GLY A 358 38.15 16.34 32.10
CA GLY A 358 38.69 17.67 32.42
C GLY A 358 37.87 18.81 31.81
N GLU A 359 37.08 19.47 32.65
CA GLU A 359 36.38 20.73 32.41
C GLU A 359 37.35 21.88 32.03
N GLY A 360 36.85 22.88 31.30
CA GLY A 360 37.52 24.18 31.19
C GLY A 360 36.96 25.06 30.08
N GLY A 361 36.01 25.93 30.43
CA GLY A 361 35.45 26.93 29.52
C GLY A 361 36.39 28.09 29.17
N GLY A 362 35.93 28.95 28.26
CA GLY A 362 36.58 30.25 28.03
C GLY A 362 36.24 30.88 26.68
N LEU A 363 35.32 31.85 26.71
CA LEU A 363 34.94 32.71 25.59
C LEU A 363 36.08 33.63 25.09
N THR A 364 35.81 34.17 23.89
CA THR A 364 36.20 35.49 23.33
C THR A 364 37.43 35.52 22.40
N LYS A 365 37.22 35.84 21.11
CA LYS A 365 37.24 37.23 20.60
C LYS A 365 37.11 37.29 19.07
N SER A 366 36.33 38.30 18.68
CA SER A 366 36.15 38.94 17.39
C SER A 366 37.46 39.27 16.64
N GLY A 367 37.36 39.30 15.31
CA GLY A 367 38.36 39.90 14.43
C GLY A 367 37.84 40.05 13.00
N GLU A 368 37.11 41.13 12.73
CA GLU A 368 36.94 41.70 11.38
C GLU A 368 38.30 42.12 10.82
N LEU A 369 38.56 41.85 9.53
CA LEU A 369 39.41 42.67 8.68
C LEU A 369 39.01 42.48 7.21
N ALA A 370 38.85 43.61 6.53
CA ALA A 370 38.31 43.75 5.20
C ALA A 370 39.38 43.64 4.09
N ASN A 371 38.96 43.01 2.99
CA ASN A 371 39.08 43.41 1.58
C ASN A 371 40.48 43.67 0.94
N SER A 372 40.83 42.86 -0.07
CA SER A 372 41.52 43.36 -1.27
C SER A 372 41.35 42.43 -2.50
N GLY A 373 40.94 43.02 -3.63
CA GLY A 373 41.62 42.82 -4.93
C GLY A 373 41.24 41.64 -5.84
N ARG A 374 40.27 41.90 -6.73
CA ARG A 374 39.94 41.24 -8.02
C ARG A 374 41.00 40.37 -8.73
N ARG A 375 40.55 39.20 -9.22
CA ARG A 375 40.69 38.59 -10.57
C ARG A 375 39.52 37.59 -10.67
N GLY A 376 38.60 37.62 -11.63
CA GLY A 376 38.81 37.40 -13.05
C GLY A 376 38.39 35.97 -13.39
N GLU A 377 37.14 35.80 -13.85
CA GLU A 377 36.61 34.67 -14.63
C GLU A 377 36.51 33.29 -13.96
N ASP A 378 35.29 32.90 -13.57
CA ASP A 378 34.65 31.75 -14.22
C ASP A 378 33.12 31.81 -14.01
N ALA A 379 32.38 31.62 -15.10
CA ALA A 379 30.93 31.72 -15.14
C ALA A 379 30.30 30.63 -14.26
N SER A 380 29.50 31.05 -13.28
CA SER A 380 28.66 30.16 -12.49
C SER A 380 27.73 29.36 -13.43
N PRO A 381 27.57 28.04 -13.27
CA PRO A 381 26.57 27.31 -14.02
C PRO A 381 25.23 27.94 -13.65
N GLN A 382 24.48 28.35 -14.67
CA GLN A 382 23.10 28.79 -14.54
C GLN A 382 22.40 27.84 -13.56
N GLU A 383 22.01 28.36 -12.39
CA GLU A 383 20.97 27.75 -11.57
C GLU A 383 19.78 27.62 -12.49
N ARG A 384 19.62 26.44 -13.11
CA ARG A 384 18.37 26.04 -13.73
C ARG A 384 17.35 26.26 -12.62
N HIS A 385 16.48 27.26 -12.78
CA HIS A 385 15.33 27.44 -11.92
C HIS A 385 14.70 26.07 -11.76
N ARG A 386 14.88 25.43 -10.59
CA ARG A 386 14.10 24.23 -10.28
C ARG A 386 12.65 24.68 -10.37
N PRO A 387 11.80 23.98 -11.15
CA PRO A 387 10.38 24.25 -11.13
C PRO A 387 9.93 24.31 -9.67
N VAL A 388 9.15 25.33 -9.32
CA VAL A 388 8.54 25.41 -7.99
C VAL A 388 7.74 24.12 -7.81
N ALA A 389 8.02 23.37 -6.74
CA ALA A 389 7.40 22.08 -6.53
C ALA A 389 5.88 22.25 -6.44
N GLY A 390 5.16 21.53 -7.30
CA GLY A 390 3.70 21.55 -7.36
C GLY A 390 3.07 20.60 -6.34
N PRO A 391 1.73 20.60 -6.21
CA PRO A 391 1.05 19.71 -5.28
C PRO A 391 1.26 18.22 -5.61
N TRP A 392 1.62 17.88 -6.85
CA TRP A 392 1.90 16.50 -7.27
C TRP A 392 3.31 16.00 -6.96
N ASP A 393 4.21 16.88 -6.47
CA ASP A 393 5.54 16.47 -6.00
C ASP A 393 5.51 15.88 -4.59
N PHE A 394 4.31 15.81 -3.99
CA PHE A 394 4.07 15.32 -2.65
C PHE A 394 2.90 14.33 -2.63
N GLY A 395 2.99 13.36 -1.73
CA GLY A 395 1.90 12.45 -1.39
C GLY A 395 1.51 12.59 0.06
N LEU A 396 0.27 12.25 0.40
CA LEU A 396 -0.16 12.17 1.80
C LEU A 396 0.36 10.87 2.43
N ALA A 397 1.03 10.99 3.59
CA ALA A 397 1.58 9.85 4.33
C ALA A 397 1.37 9.97 5.84
N LEU A 398 1.16 8.84 6.50
CA LEU A 398 1.34 8.63 7.93
C LEU A 398 2.71 8.00 8.16
N LEU A 399 3.54 8.62 8.99
CA LEU A 399 4.87 8.16 9.36
C LEU A 399 4.90 7.77 10.84
N VAL A 400 5.26 6.51 11.13
CA VAL A 400 5.30 5.95 12.48
C VAL A 400 6.72 5.48 12.81
N ASP A 401 7.20 5.84 14.00
CA ASP A 401 8.46 5.34 14.54
C ASP A 401 8.28 3.89 14.96
N SER A 402 8.88 2.95 14.22
CA SER A 402 8.77 1.51 14.51
C SER A 402 9.49 1.08 15.79
N SER A 403 10.42 1.90 16.31
CA SER A 403 11.09 1.62 17.58
C SER A 403 10.20 1.98 18.78
N ALA A 404 9.42 3.05 18.67
CA ALA A 404 8.51 3.52 19.71
C ALA A 404 7.13 2.86 19.64
N TYR A 405 6.64 2.61 18.43
CA TYR A 405 5.35 2.00 18.14
C TYR A 405 5.55 0.81 17.19
N PRO A 406 6.07 -0.33 17.69
CA PRO A 406 6.35 -1.49 16.86
C PRO A 406 5.09 -1.98 16.12
N PRO A 407 5.14 -2.13 14.80
CA PRO A 407 3.99 -2.60 14.05
C PRO A 407 3.77 -4.09 14.29
N VAL A 408 2.52 -4.52 14.20
CA VAL A 408 2.17 -5.94 14.18
C VAL A 408 2.23 -6.43 12.75
N LEU A 409 3.28 -7.20 12.43
CA LEU A 409 3.39 -7.89 11.16
C LEU A 409 2.72 -9.26 11.27
N LYS A 410 1.65 -9.47 10.50
CA LYS A 410 0.87 -10.70 10.53
C LYS A 410 1.16 -11.58 9.32
N ALA A 411 1.05 -12.89 9.50
CA ALA A 411 1.25 -13.86 8.42
C ALA A 411 0.15 -13.78 7.36
N ILE A 412 0.50 -14.12 6.13
CA ILE A 412 -0.45 -14.31 5.04
C ILE A 412 -0.34 -15.75 4.57
N HIS A 413 -1.36 -16.54 4.84
CA HIS A 413 -1.42 -17.96 4.54
C HIS A 413 -1.75 -18.22 3.07
N ARG A 414 -1.35 -19.39 2.57
CA ARG A 414 -1.72 -19.87 1.24
C ARG A 414 -2.74 -20.98 1.35
N VAL A 415 -3.65 -21.06 0.40
CA VAL A 415 -4.48 -22.24 0.19
C VAL A 415 -4.26 -22.69 -1.24
N ILE A 416 -3.95 -23.98 -1.39
CA ILE A 416 -3.70 -24.64 -2.68
C ILE A 416 -4.94 -25.48 -3.01
N PRO A 417 -5.89 -24.96 -3.81
CA PRO A 417 -7.12 -25.67 -4.13
C PRO A 417 -6.82 -26.97 -4.89
N GLY A 418 -7.55 -28.04 -4.59
CA GLY A 418 -7.43 -29.30 -5.32
C GLY A 418 -6.10 -30.06 -5.14
N LEU A 419 -5.21 -29.63 -4.23
CA LEU A 419 -4.06 -30.42 -3.78
C LEU A 419 -4.39 -31.05 -2.41
N PRO A 420 -4.71 -32.35 -2.34
CA PRO A 420 -5.07 -32.98 -1.07
C PRO A 420 -3.90 -33.03 -0.08
N LEU A 421 -4.20 -32.87 1.21
CA LEU A 421 -3.20 -32.80 2.28
C LEU A 421 -2.21 -33.98 2.26
N ARG A 422 -2.70 -35.21 2.12
CA ARG A 422 -1.85 -36.42 2.06
C ARG A 422 -0.88 -36.38 0.88
N GLU A 423 -1.34 -35.88 -0.27
CA GLU A 423 -0.51 -35.76 -1.47
C GLU A 423 0.55 -34.68 -1.28
N ALA A 424 0.16 -33.51 -0.77
CA ALA A 424 1.08 -32.41 -0.47
C ALA A 424 2.21 -32.85 0.48
N ALA A 425 1.84 -33.53 1.58
CA ALA A 425 2.79 -34.06 2.56
C ALA A 425 3.66 -35.18 1.98
N ALA A 426 3.09 -36.10 1.19
CA ALA A 426 3.85 -37.18 0.55
C ALA A 426 4.91 -36.63 -0.42
N LYS A 427 4.55 -35.64 -1.25
CA LYS A 427 5.50 -34.94 -2.15
C LYS A 427 6.61 -34.22 -1.36
N ALA A 428 6.28 -33.64 -0.21
CA ALA A 428 7.24 -32.92 0.63
C ALA A 428 8.28 -33.83 1.31
N LYS A 429 7.95 -35.09 1.63
CA LYS A 429 8.86 -36.02 2.34
C LYS A 429 10.20 -36.27 1.65
N GLY A 430 10.30 -36.06 0.33
CA GLY A 430 11.56 -36.20 -0.42
C GLY A 430 12.54 -35.03 -0.23
N ALA A 431 12.08 -33.92 0.33
CA ALA A 431 12.87 -32.70 0.47
C ALA A 431 12.76 -32.03 1.85
N TRP A 432 11.87 -32.52 2.72
CA TRP A 432 11.58 -31.94 4.04
C TRP A 432 11.40 -33.03 5.09
N ARG A 433 11.76 -32.73 6.34
CA ARG A 433 11.28 -33.50 7.50
C ARG A 433 9.81 -33.18 7.71
N VAL A 434 8.97 -34.20 7.74
CA VAL A 434 7.51 -34.09 7.92
C VAL A 434 7.12 -34.71 9.25
N GLU A 435 6.46 -33.93 10.10
CA GLU A 435 5.93 -34.36 11.41
C GLU A 435 4.41 -34.21 11.45
N ASP A 436 3.71 -35.25 11.91
CA ASP A 436 2.27 -35.35 11.81
C ASP A 436 1.58 -34.88 13.11
N PHE A 437 0.51 -34.10 12.98
CA PHE A 437 -0.31 -33.60 14.07
C PHE A 437 -1.79 -33.93 13.84
N PRO A 438 -2.54 -34.27 14.90
CA PRO A 438 -3.95 -34.69 14.76
C PRO A 438 -4.88 -33.53 14.39
N ASP A 439 -4.50 -32.28 14.71
CA ASP A 439 -5.32 -31.09 14.50
C ASP A 439 -4.46 -29.85 14.24
N LEU A 440 -5.12 -28.78 13.78
CA LEU A 440 -4.47 -27.50 13.48
C LEU A 440 -3.89 -26.85 14.74
N ALA A 441 -4.54 -26.95 15.89
CA ALA A 441 -4.11 -26.27 17.12
C ALA A 441 -2.75 -26.79 17.61
N GLN A 442 -2.57 -28.12 17.64
CA GLN A 442 -1.29 -28.76 17.97
C GLN A 442 -0.21 -28.46 16.93
N GLY A 443 -0.59 -28.48 15.64
CA GLY A 443 0.31 -28.10 14.55
C GLY A 443 0.79 -26.65 14.64
N LEU A 444 -0.10 -25.70 15.00
CA LEU A 444 0.22 -24.30 15.19
C LEU A 444 1.18 -24.08 16.37
N ALA A 445 0.96 -24.81 17.48
CA ALA A 445 1.88 -24.78 18.63
C ALA A 445 3.27 -25.27 18.22
N ALA A 446 3.36 -26.37 17.47
CA ALA A 446 4.64 -26.88 16.97
C ALA A 446 5.31 -25.94 15.95
N LEU A 447 4.53 -25.34 15.04
CA LEU A 447 5.05 -24.37 14.06
C LEU A 447 5.68 -23.16 14.77
N LYS A 448 5.06 -22.67 15.84
CA LYS A 448 5.56 -21.52 16.60
C LYS A 448 6.98 -21.75 17.13
N ASP A 449 7.25 -22.96 17.63
CA ASP A 449 8.53 -23.29 18.28
C ASP A 449 9.57 -23.89 17.31
N ALA A 450 9.16 -24.23 16.09
CA ALA A 450 10.06 -24.77 15.07
C ALA A 450 11.13 -23.74 14.64
N PRO A 451 12.37 -24.12 14.34
CA PRO A 451 13.33 -23.24 13.69
C PRO A 451 12.91 -22.98 12.24
N ASP A 452 13.27 -21.80 11.71
CA ASP A 452 13.06 -21.52 10.29
C ASP A 452 14.12 -22.20 9.41
N PRO A 453 13.76 -22.61 8.18
CA PRO A 453 12.43 -22.47 7.59
C PRO A 453 11.44 -23.56 8.03
N ALA A 454 10.19 -23.16 8.23
CA ALA A 454 9.11 -24.07 8.63
C ALA A 454 7.74 -23.67 8.06
N PHE A 455 6.92 -24.67 7.72
CA PHE A 455 5.55 -24.49 7.23
C PHE A 455 4.63 -25.53 7.85
N LEU A 456 3.40 -25.16 8.18
CA LEU A 456 2.38 -26.13 8.59
C LEU A 456 1.36 -26.32 7.46
N LEU A 457 1.26 -27.56 6.98
CA LEU A 457 0.22 -27.97 6.06
C LEU A 457 -1.01 -28.39 6.86
N ALA A 458 -2.20 -27.91 6.53
CA ALA A 458 -3.42 -28.29 7.22
C ALA A 458 -4.57 -28.58 6.24
N GLY A 459 -5.41 -29.53 6.60
CA GLY A 459 -6.57 -29.95 5.82
C GLY A 459 -7.57 -30.71 6.69
N ALA A 460 -8.60 -31.31 6.07
CA ALA A 460 -9.68 -31.99 6.80
C ALA A 460 -9.20 -33.15 7.68
N GLU A 461 -8.02 -33.71 7.40
CA GLU A 461 -7.51 -34.92 8.02
C GLU A 461 -6.48 -34.68 9.15
N GLY A 462 -6.14 -33.42 9.44
CA GLY A 462 -5.14 -33.05 10.44
C GLY A 462 -4.15 -32.02 9.89
N ALA A 463 -2.94 -32.03 10.43
CA ALA A 463 -1.87 -31.12 10.02
C ALA A 463 -0.50 -31.81 9.94
N HIS A 464 0.39 -31.29 9.10
CA HIS A 464 1.76 -31.77 8.91
C HIS A 464 2.75 -30.61 8.95
N LEU A 465 3.72 -30.66 9.85
CA LEU A 465 4.78 -29.65 9.96
C LEU A 465 5.96 -30.04 9.05
N LEU A 466 6.34 -29.13 8.17
CA LEU A 466 7.55 -29.20 7.35
C LEU A 466 8.68 -28.44 8.04
N THR A 467 9.80 -29.11 8.29
CA THR A 467 11.03 -28.52 8.86
C THR A 467 12.26 -29.10 8.18
N SER A 468 13.43 -28.49 8.42
CA SER A 468 14.74 -29.02 8.02
C SER A 468 14.79 -29.45 6.54
N PRO A 469 14.63 -28.50 5.59
CA PRO A 469 14.70 -28.82 4.17
C PRO A 469 16.05 -29.43 3.81
N ASP A 470 16.07 -30.27 2.78
CA ASP A 470 17.31 -30.77 2.20
C ASP A 470 18.16 -29.58 1.73
N PRO A 471 19.37 -29.37 2.29
CA PRO A 471 20.13 -28.16 2.05
C PRO A 471 20.63 -28.04 0.60
N LEU A 472 20.84 -29.16 -0.09
CA LEU A 472 21.30 -29.16 -1.48
C LEU A 472 20.16 -28.82 -2.44
N GLN A 473 18.96 -29.36 -2.22
CA GLN A 473 17.78 -29.02 -3.00
C GLN A 473 17.36 -27.57 -2.78
N LEU A 474 17.39 -27.10 -1.52
CA LEU A 474 17.11 -25.71 -1.19
C LEU A 474 18.09 -24.77 -1.91
N ALA A 475 19.41 -24.97 -1.73
CA ALA A 475 20.43 -24.12 -2.36
C ALA A 475 20.35 -24.10 -3.89
N ARG A 476 19.91 -25.20 -4.53
CA ARG A 476 19.70 -25.27 -5.98
C ARG A 476 18.43 -24.57 -6.44
N ALA A 477 17.41 -24.48 -5.59
CA ALA A 477 16.15 -23.84 -5.90
C ALA A 477 16.23 -22.32 -5.75
N MET A 478 16.98 -21.84 -4.76
CA MET A 478 17.07 -20.42 -4.46
C MET A 478 17.89 -19.65 -5.51
N PRO A 479 17.45 -18.44 -5.91
CA PRO A 479 18.13 -17.60 -6.88
C PRO A 479 19.48 -17.06 -6.35
N ALA A 480 20.50 -17.08 -7.21
CA ALA A 480 21.86 -16.65 -6.87
C ALA A 480 22.06 -15.12 -6.92
N ASP A 481 21.14 -14.39 -7.55
CA ASP A 481 21.15 -12.93 -7.66
C ASP A 481 20.40 -12.23 -6.52
N ARG A 482 19.85 -12.99 -5.56
CA ARG A 482 19.19 -12.48 -4.36
C ARG A 482 20.12 -12.53 -3.15
N SER A 483 19.89 -11.64 -2.20
CA SER A 483 20.66 -11.64 -0.95
C SER A 483 20.41 -12.90 -0.11
N ASP A 484 21.39 -13.24 0.73
CA ASP A 484 21.24 -14.35 1.70
C ASP A 484 20.03 -14.16 2.61
N ARG A 485 19.75 -12.90 2.99
CA ARG A 485 18.61 -12.56 3.82
C ARG A 485 17.30 -12.83 3.09
N TRP A 486 17.17 -12.39 1.84
CA TRP A 486 16.02 -12.71 1.00
C TRP A 486 15.84 -14.23 0.81
N ASN A 487 16.94 -14.95 0.56
CA ASN A 487 16.94 -16.41 0.35
C ASN A 487 16.59 -17.21 1.62
N SER A 488 16.70 -16.59 2.80
CA SER A 488 16.35 -17.22 4.08
C SER A 488 14.88 -17.08 4.47
N LEU A 489 14.11 -16.19 3.82
CA LEU A 489 12.72 -15.93 4.20
C LEU A 489 11.82 -17.13 3.89
N ASN A 490 10.93 -17.47 4.84
CA ASN A 490 9.91 -18.50 4.63
C ASN A 490 9.07 -18.25 3.37
N THR A 491 8.72 -17.00 3.08
CA THR A 491 7.93 -16.68 1.89
C THR A 491 8.72 -16.87 0.59
N SER A 492 10.02 -16.55 0.58
CA SER A 492 10.91 -16.78 -0.56
C SER A 492 11.12 -18.27 -0.81
N ILE A 493 11.32 -19.04 0.26
CA ILE A 493 11.47 -20.49 0.18
C ILE A 493 10.16 -21.14 -0.28
N LEU A 494 9.02 -20.62 0.14
CA LEU A 494 7.72 -21.08 -0.36
C LEU A 494 7.57 -20.82 -1.86
N SER A 495 7.89 -19.61 -2.33
CA SER A 495 7.70 -19.19 -3.72
C SER A 495 8.69 -19.83 -4.69
N GLU A 496 9.95 -20.02 -4.30
CA GLU A 496 11.01 -20.53 -5.18
C GLU A 496 11.23 -22.04 -5.08
N PHE A 497 11.00 -22.62 -3.90
CA PHE A 497 11.30 -24.03 -3.64
C PHE A 497 10.04 -24.88 -3.46
N VAL A 498 9.20 -24.60 -2.47
CA VAL A 498 8.08 -25.49 -2.13
C VAL A 498 7.06 -25.54 -3.26
N LEU A 499 6.53 -24.40 -3.72
CA LEU A 499 5.53 -24.40 -4.80
C LEU A 499 6.11 -24.98 -6.10
N PRO A 500 7.26 -24.50 -6.64
CA PRO A 500 7.68 -24.91 -7.98
C PRO A 500 8.41 -26.25 -8.02
N LYS A 501 9.22 -26.58 -7.00
CA LYS A 501 10.07 -27.78 -7.03
C LYS A 501 9.44 -28.97 -6.31
N VAL A 502 8.68 -28.73 -5.24
CA VAL A 502 8.03 -29.83 -4.49
C VAL A 502 6.66 -30.15 -5.07
N TRP A 503 5.85 -29.14 -5.42
CA TRP A 503 4.48 -29.36 -5.89
C TRP A 503 4.27 -29.10 -7.39
N GLY A 504 5.24 -28.51 -8.09
CA GLY A 504 5.15 -28.25 -9.53
C GLY A 504 4.17 -27.12 -9.87
N MET A 505 4.01 -26.14 -8.99
CA MET A 505 3.05 -25.05 -9.08
C MET A 505 3.75 -23.68 -9.06
N GLN A 506 3.09 -22.66 -9.61
CA GLN A 506 3.53 -21.27 -9.54
C GLN A 506 2.78 -20.54 -8.43
N ASP A 507 3.41 -19.54 -7.80
CA ASP A 507 2.71 -18.63 -6.87
C ASP A 507 1.97 -17.55 -7.67
N ASP A 508 0.79 -17.89 -8.18
CA ASP A 508 -0.09 -16.97 -8.90
C ASP A 508 -1.52 -16.99 -8.36
N GLU A 509 -2.38 -16.07 -8.82
CA GLU A 509 -3.76 -15.94 -8.32
C GLU A 509 -4.68 -17.09 -8.77
N GLN A 510 -4.28 -17.88 -9.78
CA GLN A 510 -5.05 -19.01 -10.27
C GLN A 510 -4.80 -20.27 -9.43
N ALA A 511 -3.53 -20.52 -9.12
CA ALA A 511 -3.08 -21.69 -8.38
C ALA A 511 -3.16 -21.52 -6.85
N VAL A 512 -3.00 -20.28 -6.35
CA VAL A 512 -2.84 -20.00 -4.92
C VAL A 512 -3.85 -18.96 -4.45
N ARG A 513 -4.70 -19.36 -3.50
CA ARG A 513 -5.58 -18.45 -2.77
C ARG A 513 -4.87 -17.89 -1.55
N ILE A 514 -5.17 -16.62 -1.25
CA ILE A 514 -4.55 -15.88 -0.16
C ILE A 514 -5.52 -15.73 1.00
N VAL A 515 -5.08 -16.02 2.22
CA VAL A 515 -5.85 -15.78 3.44
C VAL A 515 -5.01 -15.00 4.44
N HIS A 516 -5.52 -13.85 4.87
CA HIS A 516 -4.82 -12.97 5.80
C HIS A 516 -5.04 -13.41 7.25
N HIS A 517 -3.95 -13.74 7.95
CA HIS A 517 -3.83 -13.83 9.43
C HIS A 517 -4.60 -14.95 10.14
N ASP A 518 -5.69 -15.42 9.56
CA ASP A 518 -6.57 -16.42 10.15
C ASP A 518 -6.25 -17.80 9.57
N ALA A 519 -5.48 -18.58 10.33
CA ALA A 519 -5.13 -19.96 9.98
C ALA A 519 -6.37 -20.88 9.94
N GLU A 520 -7.38 -20.61 10.77
CA GLU A 520 -8.64 -21.36 10.77
C GLU A 520 -9.46 -21.04 9.51
N ALA A 521 -9.48 -19.77 9.07
CA ALA A 521 -10.07 -19.42 7.77
C ALA A 521 -9.34 -20.11 6.62
N ALA A 522 -8.01 -20.12 6.65
CA ALA A 522 -7.22 -20.81 5.64
C ALA A 522 -7.58 -22.30 5.59
N LEU A 523 -7.70 -22.96 6.74
CA LEU A 523 -8.16 -24.33 6.85
C LEU A 523 -9.58 -24.52 6.28
N ARG A 524 -10.54 -23.65 6.64
CA ARG A 524 -11.92 -23.72 6.11
C ARG A 524 -11.95 -23.64 4.59
N VAL A 525 -11.17 -22.73 4.00
CA VAL A 525 -11.07 -22.59 2.53
C VAL A 525 -10.37 -23.80 1.90
N ALA A 526 -9.34 -24.35 2.53
CA ALA A 526 -8.69 -25.57 2.05
C ALA A 526 -9.66 -26.75 2.04
N VAL A 527 -10.41 -26.96 3.13
CA VAL A 527 -11.42 -28.02 3.23
C VAL A 527 -12.51 -27.86 2.18
N SER A 528 -13.04 -26.65 1.98
CA SER A 528 -14.12 -26.42 1.01
C SER A 528 -13.69 -26.59 -0.44
N THR A 529 -12.39 -26.49 -0.72
CA THR A 529 -11.81 -26.63 -2.06
C THR A 529 -11.13 -27.97 -2.30
N GLY A 530 -11.23 -28.91 -1.35
CA GLY A 530 -10.51 -30.19 -1.41
C GLY A 530 -8.99 -30.04 -1.46
N GLY A 531 -8.48 -28.92 -0.96
CA GLY A 531 -7.09 -28.50 -1.04
C GLY A 531 -6.34 -28.57 0.29
N THR A 532 -5.21 -27.87 0.33
CA THR A 532 -4.31 -27.78 1.50
C THR A 532 -4.09 -26.31 1.88
N ALA A 533 -4.22 -25.99 3.17
CA ALA A 533 -3.76 -24.73 3.72
C ALA A 533 -2.27 -24.84 4.06
N VAL A 534 -1.48 -23.87 3.62
CA VAL A 534 -0.09 -23.67 4.02
C VAL A 534 -0.06 -22.48 4.96
N ILE A 535 0.17 -22.78 6.24
CA ILE A 535 0.26 -21.80 7.31
C ILE A 535 1.72 -21.40 7.47
N LEU A 536 1.93 -20.08 7.52
CA LEU A 536 3.23 -19.44 7.61
C LEU A 536 3.37 -18.73 8.95
N LYS A 537 4.61 -18.60 9.42
CA LYS A 537 4.94 -17.59 10.44
C LYS A 537 4.93 -16.19 9.83
N PRO A 538 4.61 -15.15 10.62
CA PRO A 538 4.85 -13.78 10.19
C PRO A 538 6.35 -13.56 9.95
N LEU A 539 6.70 -12.74 8.96
CA LEU A 539 8.07 -12.26 8.80
C LEU A 539 8.44 -11.32 9.95
N ALA A 540 9.73 -11.18 10.23
CA ALA A 540 10.23 -10.12 11.11
C ALA A 540 10.26 -8.79 10.35
N VAL A 541 9.98 -7.68 11.05
CA VAL A 541 9.97 -6.34 10.45
C VAL A 541 11.38 -5.96 9.99
N GLU A 542 12.38 -6.35 10.77
CA GLU A 542 13.80 -6.13 10.50
C GLU A 542 14.26 -6.83 9.23
N ASP A 543 13.71 -8.02 8.93
CA ASP A 543 14.00 -8.75 7.70
C ASP A 543 13.44 -8.01 6.48
N VAL A 544 12.20 -7.54 6.56
CA VAL A 544 11.56 -6.78 5.49
C VAL A 544 12.30 -5.47 5.24
N LEU A 545 12.68 -4.74 6.30
CA LEU A 545 13.46 -3.52 6.23
C LEU A 545 14.82 -3.75 5.56
N ALA A 546 15.56 -4.77 5.98
CA ALA A 546 16.88 -5.05 5.44
C ALA A 546 16.83 -5.44 3.96
N VAL A 547 15.85 -6.26 3.56
CA VAL A 547 15.62 -6.61 2.15
C VAL A 547 15.27 -5.37 1.33
N ALA A 548 14.36 -4.53 1.81
CA ALA A 548 13.94 -3.31 1.12
C ALA A 548 15.07 -2.27 1.01
N ALA A 549 15.89 -2.13 2.05
CA ALA A 549 17.07 -1.25 2.06
C ALA A 549 18.14 -1.71 1.05
N GLY A 550 18.24 -3.02 0.79
CA GLY A 550 19.06 -3.58 -0.28
C GLY A 550 18.48 -3.37 -1.70
N GLY A 551 17.32 -2.72 -1.83
CA GLY A 551 16.64 -2.51 -3.10
C GLY A 551 15.84 -3.72 -3.60
N GLU A 552 15.74 -4.77 -2.79
CA GLU A 552 14.99 -5.99 -3.12
C GLU A 552 13.51 -5.87 -2.70
N ARG A 553 12.69 -6.80 -3.21
CA ARG A 553 11.27 -6.94 -2.87
C ARG A 553 11.03 -8.32 -2.31
N VAL A 554 10.27 -8.41 -1.23
CA VAL A 554 9.81 -9.71 -0.73
C VAL A 554 8.78 -10.30 -1.70
N PRO A 555 8.60 -11.63 -1.72
CA PRO A 555 7.58 -12.25 -2.56
C PRO A 555 6.19 -11.66 -2.33
N ARG A 556 5.31 -11.78 -3.34
CA ARG A 556 3.96 -11.23 -3.27
C ARG A 556 3.24 -11.66 -1.99
N LYS A 557 2.45 -10.75 -1.40
CA LYS A 557 1.60 -11.07 -0.25
C LYS A 557 2.40 -11.74 0.88
N SER A 558 3.60 -11.20 1.17
CA SER A 558 4.45 -11.65 2.27
C SER A 558 4.16 -10.90 3.56
N THR A 559 3.66 -9.67 3.45
CA THR A 559 3.52 -8.77 4.59
C THR A 559 2.14 -8.20 4.70
N SER A 560 1.72 -7.95 5.93
CA SER A 560 0.55 -7.15 6.23
C SER A 560 0.72 -6.55 7.60
N PHE A 561 1.15 -5.29 7.57
CA PHE A 561 1.40 -4.46 8.73
C PHE A 561 0.09 -3.93 9.29
N GLY A 562 0.01 -3.87 10.61
CA GLY A 562 -1.04 -3.15 11.31
C GLY A 562 -0.54 -2.54 12.62
N PRO A 563 -1.38 -1.72 13.27
CA PRO A 563 -2.69 -1.27 12.79
C PRO A 563 -2.60 -0.28 11.60
N LYS A 564 -3.49 -0.44 10.61
CA LYS A 564 -3.59 0.49 9.47
C LYS A 564 -4.36 1.74 9.88
N PRO A 565 -3.99 2.94 9.38
CA PRO A 565 -4.69 4.17 9.72
C PRO A 565 -6.14 4.15 9.25
N ARG A 566 -7.01 4.75 10.06
CA ARG A 566 -8.40 5.03 9.67
C ARG A 566 -8.45 6.18 8.66
N THR A 567 -9.24 5.99 7.62
CA THR A 567 -9.44 6.98 6.56
C THR A 567 -10.51 8.00 6.94
N GLY A 568 -10.32 9.26 6.52
CA GLY A 568 -11.30 10.34 6.64
C GLY A 568 -11.07 11.32 7.79
N LEU A 569 -10.05 11.13 8.62
CA LEU A 569 -9.73 12.09 9.70
C LEU A 569 -9.10 13.38 9.19
N VAL A 570 -8.25 13.26 8.18
CA VAL A 570 -7.68 14.38 7.42
C VAL A 570 -7.43 13.95 5.98
N LEU A 571 -7.83 14.78 5.04
CA LEU A 571 -7.65 14.60 3.60
C LEU A 571 -6.72 15.70 3.07
N ARG A 572 -6.15 15.49 1.89
CA ARG A 572 -5.36 16.50 1.18
C ARG A 572 -5.94 16.75 -0.20
N THR A 573 -6.17 18.00 -0.56
CA THR A 573 -6.67 18.40 -1.88
C THR A 573 -5.66 19.28 -2.59
N PHE A 574 -5.43 19.05 -3.89
CA PHE A 574 -4.40 19.78 -4.65
C PHE A 574 -4.77 21.24 -4.95
N ALA A 575 -6.05 21.60 -4.83
CA ALA A 575 -6.52 22.95 -5.13
C ALA A 575 -6.18 24.00 -4.04
N ILE A 576 -5.81 23.54 -2.84
CA ILE A 576 -5.63 24.39 -1.64
C ILE A 576 -4.16 24.43 -1.21
N ASP A 577 -3.32 23.58 -1.79
CA ASP A 577 -1.90 23.39 -1.46
C ASP A 577 -0.94 24.27 -2.25
#